data_AF-A0A349YNE4-F1
#
_entry.id   AF-A0A349YNE4-F1
#
_cell.length_a   1.000
_cell.length_b   1.000
_cell.length_c   1.000
_cell.angle_alpha   90.00
_cell.angle_beta   90.00
_cell.angle_gamma   90.00
#
_symmetry.space_group_name_H-M   'P 1'
#
loop_
_entity.id
_entity.type
_entity.pdbx_description
1 polymer ?
#
loop_
_entity_poly.entity_id
_entity_poly.type
_entity_poly.pdbx_seq_one_letter_code
_entity_poly.pdbx_strand_id
1 'polypeptide(L)'
;MKQRKFKCVLIGESSLIIPCGNLVLDNEGEIAAVISPNKEVIKWCKEYDIAWTEQVTYEWLAQFGFDYLFSIVHYGILKDDILSLPKKLAINYHDALLPAYAGIHATSWAIMQGERRHGITWHVMENQVDAGDILVQKRVAIQLDETVKSLNLKCFQAAIEGFKEVMAEIVSNCIILKKQDLHKRSYYGKWDKYDHAGLINWNQKESQIIRFVNSLRFDNYDNTLITSKVIIGQRFYIVEKVEKYESSCQQEAGIARFIPGGLVIGTSTRPLLIAELRNLSGDVVDWEEFDQLPGQFSVVPKEEIAQEAQKVVGLLSRHEEYWVKKLNCAFQLGTQKLLDIMETGSKENEQKALHKLEKTSDVSILEKLLLAIWQEVSNYSSIEEYFIGLGKKQTDSLKLSASIVPFRLRRADHVDASMALHDLRQELKTVQEKDTFLKDVLYRYPALRDSTFVPEIIVHDENLDSNWEENDRTVLFVADSQKGKVQAFTKNASFRMFADEIIRKVIEW
;
A
#
# COMPACT_ATOMS: atom_id res chain seq x y z
N MET A 1 -44.04 20.16 -4.36
CA MET A 1 -42.76 19.43 -4.42
C MET A 1 -42.44 19.21 -5.88
N LYS A 2 -41.25 19.61 -6.37
CA LYS A 2 -40.85 19.30 -7.77
C LYS A 2 -40.80 17.77 -7.94
N GLN A 3 -41.34 17.27 -9.04
CA GLN A 3 -41.35 15.84 -9.33
C GLN A 3 -39.92 15.38 -9.66
N ARG A 4 -39.38 14.48 -8.84
CA ARG A 4 -38.04 13.92 -9.06
C ARG A 4 -38.02 13.09 -10.35
N LYS A 5 -36.99 13.28 -11.18
CA LYS A 5 -36.89 12.62 -12.50
C LYS A 5 -36.32 11.20 -12.44
N PHE A 6 -35.44 10.94 -11.49
CA PHE A 6 -34.81 9.64 -11.25
C PHE A 6 -34.24 9.60 -9.83
N LYS A 7 -33.97 8.39 -9.34
CA LYS A 7 -33.33 8.14 -8.05
C LYS A 7 -32.04 7.34 -8.24
N CYS A 8 -30.96 7.70 -7.55
CA CYS A 8 -29.68 7.00 -7.68
C CYS A 8 -28.94 6.77 -6.36
N VAL A 9 -27.94 5.89 -6.41
CA VAL A 9 -26.94 5.68 -5.37
C VAL A 9 -25.56 6.01 -5.94
N LEU A 10 -24.70 6.63 -5.13
CA LEU A 10 -23.31 6.92 -5.49
C LEU A 10 -22.37 6.07 -4.62
N ILE A 11 -21.33 5.46 -5.20
CA ILE A 11 -20.32 4.70 -4.47
C ILE A 11 -18.92 5.07 -4.93
N GLY A 12 -17.97 5.22 -4.00
CA GLY A 12 -16.56 5.42 -4.32
C GLY A 12 -15.76 6.15 -3.26
N GLU A 13 -14.47 6.35 -3.54
CA GLU A 13 -13.48 6.83 -2.55
C GLU A 13 -12.92 8.22 -2.87
N SER A 14 -13.28 8.77 -4.03
CA SER A 14 -12.82 10.07 -4.51
C SER A 14 -13.80 11.21 -4.17
N SER A 15 -13.26 12.41 -3.95
CA SER A 15 -14.05 13.64 -3.83
C SER A 15 -14.82 14.00 -5.11
N LEU A 16 -14.54 13.32 -6.24
CA LEU A 16 -15.31 13.42 -7.50
C LEU A 16 -16.80 13.11 -7.30
N ILE A 17 -17.17 12.34 -6.27
CA ILE A 17 -18.57 12.09 -5.90
C ILE A 17 -19.33 13.40 -5.66
N ILE A 18 -18.71 14.40 -5.03
CA ILE A 18 -19.38 15.66 -4.66
C ILE A 18 -19.85 16.44 -5.90
N PRO A 19 -19.01 16.80 -6.88
CA PRO A 19 -19.47 17.49 -8.08
C PRO A 19 -20.44 16.64 -8.92
N CYS A 20 -20.26 15.31 -8.99
CA CYS A 20 -21.23 14.43 -9.65
C CYS A 20 -22.59 14.42 -8.93
N GLY A 21 -22.60 14.35 -7.61
CA GLY A 21 -23.82 14.41 -6.79
C GLY A 21 -24.53 15.75 -6.92
N ASN A 22 -23.80 16.86 -6.92
CA ASN A 22 -24.38 18.18 -7.19
C ASN A 22 -25.06 18.23 -8.57
N LEU A 23 -24.44 17.64 -9.61
CA LEU A 23 -25.06 17.54 -10.94
C LEU A 23 -26.35 16.69 -10.93
N VAL A 24 -26.43 15.64 -10.12
CA VAL A 24 -27.68 14.88 -9.93
C VAL A 24 -28.77 15.77 -9.34
N LEU A 25 -28.45 16.51 -8.27
CA LEU A 25 -29.40 17.39 -7.58
C LEU A 25 -29.88 18.53 -8.48
N ASP A 26 -28.97 19.16 -9.23
CA ASP A 26 -29.25 20.24 -10.18
C ASP A 26 -30.18 19.78 -11.33
N ASN A 27 -30.13 18.49 -11.67
CA ASN A 27 -30.96 17.87 -12.70
C ASN A 27 -32.27 17.26 -12.17
N GLU A 28 -32.69 17.67 -10.96
CA GLU A 28 -33.93 17.21 -10.30
C GLU A 28 -33.93 15.69 -9.99
N GLY A 29 -32.74 15.08 -9.86
CA GLY A 29 -32.57 13.73 -9.36
C GLY A 29 -32.66 13.65 -7.83
N GLU A 30 -32.84 12.44 -7.31
CA GLU A 30 -32.75 12.11 -5.89
C GLU A 30 -31.53 11.23 -5.64
N ILE A 31 -30.71 11.59 -4.66
CA ILE A 31 -29.62 10.73 -4.18
C ILE A 31 -30.14 9.99 -2.97
N ALA A 32 -30.40 8.70 -3.15
CA ALA A 32 -30.95 7.84 -2.11
C ALA A 32 -29.94 7.57 -1.00
N ALA A 33 -28.70 7.31 -1.41
CA ALA A 33 -27.61 6.93 -0.52
C ALA A 33 -26.24 7.15 -1.19
N VAL A 34 -25.21 7.30 -0.36
CA VAL A 34 -23.81 7.41 -0.75
C VAL A 34 -22.96 6.42 0.05
N ILE A 35 -22.07 5.69 -0.63
CA ILE A 35 -21.10 4.79 0.01
C ILE A 35 -19.70 5.35 -0.20
N SER A 36 -19.08 5.83 0.88
CA SER A 36 -17.74 6.40 0.80
C SER A 36 -17.05 6.45 2.15
N PRO A 37 -15.76 6.04 2.26
CA PRO A 37 -14.92 6.33 3.42
C PRO A 37 -14.34 7.76 3.40
N ASN A 38 -14.57 8.52 2.32
CA ASN A 38 -13.97 9.84 2.15
C ASN A 38 -14.64 10.86 3.08
N LYS A 39 -13.83 11.48 3.96
CA LYS A 39 -14.31 12.43 4.97
C LYS A 39 -15.00 13.66 4.38
N GLU A 40 -14.56 14.15 3.22
CA GLU A 40 -15.18 15.29 2.54
C GLU A 40 -16.55 14.90 1.97
N VAL A 41 -16.66 13.70 1.39
CA VAL A 41 -17.93 13.15 0.88
C VAL A 41 -18.91 12.95 2.04
N ILE A 42 -18.47 12.36 3.16
CA ILE A 42 -19.29 12.16 4.36
C ILE A 42 -19.80 13.51 4.91
N LYS A 43 -18.95 14.54 4.93
CA LYS A 43 -19.34 15.89 5.34
C LYS A 43 -20.43 16.45 4.42
N TRP A 44 -20.24 16.35 3.10
CA TRP A 44 -21.23 16.76 2.11
C TRP A 44 -22.57 16.00 2.27
N CYS A 45 -22.54 14.69 2.51
CA CYS A 45 -23.76 13.92 2.78
C CYS A 45 -24.52 14.46 3.99
N LYS A 46 -23.83 14.82 5.08
CA LYS A 46 -24.46 15.43 6.27
C LYS A 46 -25.05 16.80 5.98
N GLU A 47 -24.38 17.62 5.17
CA GLU A 47 -24.86 18.96 4.78
C GLU A 47 -26.16 18.90 3.96
N TYR A 48 -26.33 17.86 3.14
CA TYR A 48 -27.48 17.66 2.25
C TYR A 48 -28.51 16.64 2.77
N ASP A 49 -28.34 16.15 4.00
CA ASP A 49 -29.19 15.11 4.63
C ASP A 49 -29.34 13.84 3.76
N ILE A 50 -28.22 13.37 3.20
CA ILE A 50 -28.13 12.16 2.37
C ILE A 50 -27.66 10.98 3.24
N ALA A 51 -28.36 9.84 3.15
CA ALA A 51 -27.96 8.62 3.85
C ALA A 51 -26.57 8.14 3.37
N TRP A 52 -25.70 7.73 4.29
CA TRP A 52 -24.36 7.27 3.93
C TRP A 52 -23.83 6.14 4.81
N THR A 53 -22.85 5.42 4.27
CA THR A 53 -22.07 4.38 4.97
C THR A 53 -20.67 4.31 4.35
N GLU A 54 -19.70 3.77 5.08
CA GLU A 54 -18.34 3.54 4.55
C GLU A 54 -18.23 2.21 3.79
N GLN A 55 -19.12 1.26 4.07
CA GLN A 55 -19.06 -0.10 3.54
C GLN A 55 -20.27 -0.45 2.70
N VAL A 56 -20.02 -1.12 1.57
CA VAL A 56 -21.07 -1.63 0.70
C VAL A 56 -21.64 -2.94 1.25
N THR A 57 -22.95 -2.96 1.52
CA THR A 57 -23.69 -4.18 1.85
C THR A 57 -24.99 -4.25 1.05
N TYR A 58 -25.34 -5.46 0.61
CA TYR A 58 -26.56 -5.68 -0.16
C TYR A 58 -27.80 -5.30 0.66
N GLU A 59 -27.84 -5.73 1.93
CA GLU A 59 -28.98 -5.52 2.82
C GLU A 59 -29.29 -4.04 3.00
N TRP A 60 -28.25 -3.22 3.15
CA TRP A 60 -28.41 -1.77 3.31
C TRP A 60 -28.80 -1.09 2.00
N LEU A 61 -28.30 -1.54 0.85
CA LEU A 61 -28.65 -0.94 -0.45
C LEU A 61 -30.07 -1.30 -0.92
N ALA A 62 -30.50 -2.53 -0.66
CA ALA A 62 -31.78 -3.06 -1.13
C ALA A 62 -32.99 -2.27 -0.59
N GLN A 63 -32.86 -1.59 0.56
CA GLN A 63 -33.94 -0.83 1.17
C GLN A 63 -34.32 0.46 0.41
N PHE A 64 -33.43 0.98 -0.44
CA PHE A 64 -33.60 2.33 -1.01
C PHE A 64 -34.43 2.37 -2.30
N GLY A 65 -34.46 1.28 -3.07
CA GLY A 65 -35.14 1.18 -4.36
C GLY A 65 -34.81 2.32 -5.34
N PHE A 66 -33.77 2.17 -6.16
CA PHE A 66 -33.23 3.24 -7.01
C PHE A 66 -33.15 2.84 -8.49
N ASP A 67 -33.04 3.83 -9.39
CA ASP A 67 -32.97 3.60 -10.83
C ASP A 67 -31.53 3.40 -11.31
N TYR A 68 -30.57 4.14 -10.75
CA TYR A 68 -29.18 4.13 -11.18
C TYR A 68 -28.20 3.92 -10.03
N LEU A 69 -27.14 3.15 -10.27
CA LEU A 69 -25.97 3.07 -9.41
C LEU A 69 -24.80 3.71 -10.12
N PHE A 70 -24.13 4.68 -9.51
CA PHE A 70 -22.90 5.28 -10.04
C PHE A 70 -21.69 4.87 -9.20
N SER A 71 -20.78 4.10 -9.81
CA SER A 71 -19.47 3.80 -9.26
C SER A 71 -18.46 4.84 -9.73
N ILE A 72 -17.86 5.57 -8.78
CA ILE A 72 -16.98 6.73 -9.04
C ILE A 72 -15.68 6.55 -8.26
N VAL A 73 -14.67 5.95 -8.89
CA VAL A 73 -13.38 5.63 -8.23
C VAL A 73 -13.62 4.71 -7.02
N HIS A 74 -14.30 3.59 -7.26
CA HIS A 74 -14.44 2.50 -6.29
C HIS A 74 -13.49 1.37 -6.65
N TYR A 75 -12.60 0.98 -5.72
CA TYR A 75 -11.59 -0.05 -6.00
C TYR A 75 -12.07 -1.49 -5.72
N GLY A 76 -13.26 -1.65 -5.14
CA GLY A 76 -13.88 -2.94 -4.88
C GLY A 76 -14.60 -3.51 -6.09
N ILE A 77 -14.66 -4.85 -6.18
CA ILE A 77 -15.51 -5.53 -7.16
C ILE A 77 -16.92 -5.61 -6.58
N LEU A 78 -17.88 -5.00 -7.27
CA LEU A 78 -19.30 -5.14 -6.94
C LEU A 78 -19.81 -6.47 -7.44
N LYS A 79 -20.51 -7.19 -6.56
CA LYS A 79 -21.11 -8.49 -6.87
C LYS A 79 -22.40 -8.32 -7.68
N ASP A 80 -22.77 -9.36 -8.41
CA ASP A 80 -23.96 -9.41 -9.28
C ASP A 80 -25.27 -9.05 -8.56
N ASP A 81 -25.39 -9.41 -7.28
CA ASP A 81 -26.54 -9.07 -6.44
C ASP A 81 -26.69 -7.55 -6.25
N ILE A 82 -25.59 -6.83 -6.07
CA ILE A 82 -25.56 -5.36 -6.00
C ILE A 82 -25.77 -4.74 -7.40
N LEU A 83 -25.14 -5.29 -8.43
CA LEU A 83 -25.24 -4.78 -9.80
C LEU A 83 -26.66 -4.89 -10.39
N SER A 84 -27.48 -5.80 -9.85
CA SER A 84 -28.88 -6.01 -10.26
C SER A 84 -29.90 -5.19 -9.47
N LEU A 85 -29.49 -4.48 -8.41
CA LEU A 85 -30.37 -3.59 -7.63
C LEU A 85 -30.93 -2.39 -8.42
N PRO A 86 -30.15 -1.65 -9.26
CA PRO A 86 -30.70 -0.52 -9.99
C PRO A 86 -31.76 -0.96 -11.01
N LYS A 87 -32.90 -0.27 -11.03
CA LYS A 87 -34.00 -0.57 -11.99
C LYS A 87 -33.63 -0.29 -13.45
N LYS A 88 -32.60 0.53 -13.70
CA LYS A 88 -32.17 0.92 -15.05
C LYS A 88 -30.73 0.50 -15.32
N LEU A 89 -29.73 1.19 -14.78
CA LEU A 89 -28.33 0.94 -15.10
C LEU A 89 -27.41 1.10 -13.89
N ALA A 90 -26.38 0.27 -13.83
CA ALA A 90 -25.21 0.48 -13.00
C ALA A 90 -24.08 1.02 -13.89
N ILE A 91 -23.55 2.21 -13.58
CA ILE A 91 -22.63 2.96 -14.44
C ILE A 91 -21.34 3.22 -13.66
N ASN A 92 -20.19 2.93 -14.26
CA ASN A 92 -18.88 3.18 -13.68
C ASN A 92 -18.15 4.31 -14.41
N TYR A 93 -17.39 5.08 -13.64
CA TYR A 93 -16.32 5.93 -14.12
C TYR A 93 -15.03 5.11 -14.24
N HIS A 94 -14.43 5.12 -15.43
CA HIS A 94 -13.10 4.60 -15.68
C HIS A 94 -12.19 5.68 -16.26
N ASP A 95 -10.96 5.77 -15.77
CA ASP A 95 -9.98 6.78 -16.18
C ASP A 95 -9.18 6.34 -17.42
N ALA A 96 -9.85 5.81 -18.44
CA ALA A 96 -9.25 5.55 -19.75
C ALA A 96 -10.27 5.66 -20.88
N LEU A 97 -9.79 5.59 -22.13
CA LEU A 97 -10.63 5.39 -23.31
C LEU A 97 -10.85 3.89 -23.55
N LEU A 98 -11.86 3.30 -22.89
CA LEU A 98 -12.21 1.90 -23.07
C LEU A 98 -12.47 1.57 -24.55
N PRO A 99 -12.07 0.37 -25.01
CA PRO A 99 -11.60 -0.80 -24.24
C PRO A 99 -10.12 -0.78 -23.83
N ALA A 100 -9.36 0.28 -24.14
CA ALA A 100 -7.95 0.37 -23.77
C ALA A 100 -7.77 0.68 -22.28
N TYR A 101 -6.76 0.07 -21.66
CA TYR A 101 -6.34 0.27 -20.28
C TYR A 101 -7.43 -0.01 -19.25
N ALA A 102 -8.21 -1.08 -19.44
CA ALA A 102 -9.12 -1.60 -18.42
C ALA A 102 -8.36 -2.05 -17.16
N GLY A 103 -9.02 -2.09 -16.02
CA GLY A 103 -8.43 -2.47 -14.73
C GLY A 103 -7.93 -1.26 -13.95
N ILE A 104 -6.71 -1.30 -13.44
CA ILE A 104 -6.19 -0.25 -12.53
C ILE A 104 -4.95 0.45 -13.07
N HIS A 105 -4.68 1.65 -12.52
CA HIS A 105 -3.53 2.49 -12.86
C HIS A 105 -3.45 2.90 -14.35
N ALA A 106 -4.62 3.11 -15.00
CA ALA A 106 -4.68 3.40 -16.43
C ALA A 106 -3.85 4.62 -16.84
N THR A 107 -3.81 5.67 -16.01
CA THR A 107 -2.97 6.86 -16.24
C THR A 107 -1.48 6.54 -16.21
N SER A 108 -1.01 5.74 -15.25
CA SER A 108 0.38 5.28 -15.20
C SER A 108 0.74 4.49 -16.45
N TRP A 109 -0.07 3.50 -16.83
CA TRP A 109 0.18 2.69 -18.02
C TRP A 109 0.18 3.52 -19.31
N ALA A 110 -0.72 4.48 -19.45
CA ALA A 110 -0.76 5.37 -20.61
C ALA A 110 0.48 6.26 -20.73
N ILE A 111 0.93 6.88 -19.63
CA ILE A 111 2.16 7.69 -19.61
C ILE A 111 3.37 6.83 -19.98
N MET A 112 3.46 5.65 -19.38
CA MET A 112 4.55 4.70 -19.56
C MET A 112 4.66 4.21 -21.01
N GLN A 113 3.52 3.90 -21.66
CA GLN A 113 3.47 3.51 -23.07
C GLN A 113 3.72 4.68 -24.03
N GLY A 114 3.86 5.92 -23.52
CA GLY A 114 4.12 7.09 -24.34
C GLY A 114 2.90 7.55 -25.13
N GLU A 115 1.71 7.29 -24.63
CA GLU A 115 0.47 7.76 -25.24
C GLU A 115 0.46 9.29 -25.35
N ARG A 116 -0.09 9.80 -26.46
CA ARG A 116 -0.28 11.25 -26.66
C ARG A 116 -1.66 11.73 -26.25
N ARG A 117 -2.59 10.79 -26.12
CA ARG A 117 -3.99 11.05 -25.77
C ARG A 117 -4.45 9.98 -24.81
N HIS A 118 -5.25 10.42 -23.86
CA HIS A 118 -5.92 9.58 -22.89
C HIS A 118 -7.36 10.06 -22.76
N GLY A 119 -8.07 9.62 -21.73
CA GLY A 119 -9.42 10.08 -21.51
C GLY A 119 -10.08 9.37 -20.36
N ILE A 120 -11.38 9.56 -20.29
CA ILE A 120 -12.25 8.88 -19.33
C ILE A 120 -13.40 8.23 -20.09
N THR A 121 -14.01 7.24 -19.45
CA THR A 121 -15.20 6.56 -19.94
C THR A 121 -16.20 6.43 -18.80
N TRP A 122 -17.43 6.87 -19.03
CA TRP A 122 -18.59 6.41 -18.28
C TRP A 122 -19.18 5.22 -19.04
N HIS A 123 -19.27 4.04 -18.41
CA HIS A 123 -19.76 2.83 -19.05
C HIS A 123 -20.67 2.03 -18.12
N VAL A 124 -21.48 1.14 -18.69
CA VAL A 124 -22.31 0.21 -17.92
C VAL A 124 -21.40 -0.82 -17.24
N MET A 125 -21.68 -1.12 -15.98
CA MET A 125 -21.01 -2.19 -15.24
C MET A 125 -21.60 -3.54 -15.62
N GLU A 126 -20.72 -4.51 -15.83
CA GLU A 126 -21.03 -5.91 -16.05
C GLU A 126 -20.11 -6.77 -15.17
N ASN A 127 -20.33 -8.09 -15.15
CA ASN A 127 -19.50 -9.02 -14.37
C ASN A 127 -18.01 -8.97 -14.76
N GLN A 128 -17.71 -8.67 -16.03
CA GLN A 128 -16.34 -8.47 -16.49
C GLN A 128 -15.92 -7.01 -16.29
N VAL A 129 -14.84 -6.81 -15.53
CA VAL A 129 -14.25 -5.50 -15.22
C VAL A 129 -14.05 -4.66 -16.50
N ASP A 130 -14.65 -3.48 -16.50
CA ASP A 130 -14.59 -2.46 -17.56
C ASP A 130 -14.93 -2.94 -18.99
N ALA A 131 -15.79 -3.96 -19.11
CA ALA A 131 -16.17 -4.52 -20.41
C ALA A 131 -17.53 -4.06 -20.95
N GLY A 132 -18.39 -3.49 -20.09
CA GLY A 132 -19.75 -3.13 -20.47
C GLY A 132 -19.86 -1.93 -21.40
N ASP A 133 -21.03 -1.72 -21.98
CA ASP A 133 -21.25 -0.72 -23.02
C ASP A 133 -20.90 0.70 -22.59
N ILE A 134 -20.27 1.45 -23.51
CA ILE A 134 -19.86 2.84 -23.29
C ILE A 134 -21.09 3.75 -23.36
N LEU A 135 -21.20 4.64 -22.37
CA LEU A 135 -22.17 5.72 -22.36
C LEU A 135 -21.53 7.01 -22.88
N VAL A 136 -20.49 7.51 -22.20
CA VAL A 136 -19.80 8.76 -22.55
C VAL A 136 -18.28 8.57 -22.52
N GLN A 137 -17.57 9.20 -23.45
CA GLN A 137 -16.11 9.28 -23.44
C GLN A 137 -15.62 10.71 -23.65
N LYS A 138 -14.64 11.14 -22.85
CA LYS A 138 -13.96 12.43 -23.03
C LYS A 138 -12.47 12.19 -23.21
N ARG A 139 -11.85 12.93 -24.14
CA ARG A 139 -10.41 12.84 -24.42
C ARG A 139 -9.65 13.92 -23.68
N VAL A 140 -8.44 13.59 -23.24
CA VAL A 140 -7.46 14.51 -22.67
C VAL A 140 -6.10 14.34 -23.35
N ALA A 141 -5.33 15.42 -23.47
CA ALA A 141 -3.99 15.38 -24.04
C ALA A 141 -2.94 15.07 -22.95
N ILE A 142 -2.02 14.15 -23.27
CA ILE A 142 -0.85 13.85 -22.44
C ILE A 142 0.30 14.76 -22.89
N GLN A 143 0.91 15.47 -21.94
CA GLN A 143 2.09 16.30 -22.15
C GLN A 143 3.38 15.46 -22.11
N LEU A 144 4.47 16.01 -22.61
CA LEU A 144 5.75 15.27 -22.68
C LEU A 144 6.36 15.01 -21.29
N ASP A 145 6.06 15.86 -20.33
CA ASP A 145 6.49 15.81 -18.94
C ASP A 145 5.36 15.40 -17.97
N GLU A 146 4.27 14.84 -18.51
CA GLU A 146 3.09 14.45 -17.73
C GLU A 146 3.48 13.54 -16.55
N THR A 147 2.85 13.79 -15.40
CA THR A 147 2.92 12.92 -14.22
C THR A 147 1.56 12.26 -13.99
N VAL A 148 1.53 11.20 -13.19
CA VAL A 148 0.26 10.54 -12.81
C VAL A 148 -0.71 11.56 -12.20
N LYS A 149 -0.20 12.43 -11.30
CA LYS A 149 -0.98 13.50 -10.66
C LYS A 149 -1.59 14.47 -11.68
N SER A 150 -0.79 15.00 -12.61
CA SER A 150 -1.29 15.99 -13.58
C SER A 150 -2.30 15.39 -14.56
N LEU A 151 -2.11 14.12 -14.94
CA LEU A 151 -3.06 13.41 -15.80
C LEU A 151 -4.36 13.07 -15.06
N ASN A 152 -4.28 12.60 -13.82
CA ASN A 152 -5.45 12.35 -12.97
C ASN A 152 -6.30 13.61 -12.79
N LEU A 153 -5.69 14.78 -12.62
CA LEU A 153 -6.43 16.05 -12.54
C LEU A 153 -7.19 16.40 -13.83
N LYS A 154 -6.59 16.13 -15.00
CA LYS A 154 -7.29 16.29 -16.29
C LYS A 154 -8.44 15.29 -16.43
N CYS A 155 -8.23 14.04 -16.02
CA CYS A 155 -9.27 13.02 -16.00
C CYS A 155 -10.41 13.40 -15.05
N PHE A 156 -10.11 13.95 -13.86
CA PHE A 156 -11.11 14.46 -12.91
C PHE A 156 -12.00 15.54 -13.54
N GLN A 157 -11.40 16.53 -14.20
CA GLN A 157 -12.15 17.58 -14.91
C GLN A 157 -12.99 16.99 -16.05
N ALA A 158 -12.39 16.11 -16.86
CA ALA A 158 -13.08 15.43 -17.94
C ALA A 158 -14.22 14.53 -17.45
N ALA A 159 -14.10 13.95 -16.24
CA ALA A 159 -15.12 13.12 -15.62
C ALA A 159 -16.37 13.93 -15.30
N ILE A 160 -16.20 15.13 -14.73
CA ILE A 160 -17.30 16.07 -14.44
C ILE A 160 -18.01 16.48 -15.73
N GLU A 161 -17.24 16.86 -16.77
CA GLU A 161 -17.83 17.22 -18.06
C GLU A 161 -18.52 16.04 -18.76
N GLY A 162 -17.97 14.83 -18.63
CA GLY A 162 -18.62 13.62 -19.11
C GLY A 162 -19.90 13.30 -18.32
N PHE A 163 -19.89 13.52 -17.01
CA PHE A 163 -21.05 13.26 -16.17
C PHE A 163 -22.21 14.22 -16.45
N LYS A 164 -21.93 15.47 -16.88
CA LYS A 164 -22.97 16.39 -17.38
C LYS A 164 -23.70 15.80 -18.59
N GLU A 165 -22.99 15.15 -19.51
CA GLU A 165 -23.60 14.47 -20.67
C GLU A 165 -24.42 13.25 -20.22
N VAL A 166 -23.90 12.46 -19.27
CA VAL A 166 -24.65 11.35 -18.65
C VAL A 166 -25.97 11.85 -18.03
N MET A 167 -25.94 12.96 -17.29
CA MET A 167 -27.17 13.56 -16.72
C MET A 167 -28.14 14.02 -17.80
N ALA A 168 -27.66 14.66 -18.87
CA ALA A 168 -28.51 15.09 -19.98
C ALA A 168 -29.23 13.92 -20.67
N GLU A 169 -28.53 12.81 -20.90
CA GLU A 169 -29.11 11.58 -21.46
C GLU A 169 -30.13 10.94 -20.52
N ILE A 170 -29.83 10.87 -19.22
CA ILE A 170 -30.74 10.33 -18.20
C ILE A 170 -32.02 11.17 -18.10
N VAL A 171 -31.90 12.50 -18.01
CA VAL A 171 -33.03 13.43 -17.88
C VAL A 171 -33.92 13.43 -19.12
N SER A 172 -33.32 13.32 -20.30
CA SER A 172 -34.06 13.22 -21.56
C SER A 172 -34.64 11.83 -21.84
N ASN A 173 -34.32 10.83 -21.00
CA ASN A 173 -34.59 9.41 -21.25
C ASN A 173 -34.11 8.93 -22.64
N CYS A 174 -33.00 9.50 -23.14
CA CYS A 174 -32.40 9.17 -24.43
C CYS A 174 -30.95 8.71 -24.23
N ILE A 175 -30.81 7.53 -23.60
CA ILE A 175 -29.51 6.91 -23.35
C ILE A 175 -29.05 6.17 -24.61
N ILE A 176 -27.86 6.51 -25.10
CA ILE A 176 -27.27 5.86 -26.28
C ILE A 176 -26.03 5.07 -25.86
N LEU A 177 -26.17 3.74 -25.80
CA LEU A 177 -25.07 2.85 -25.46
C LEU A 177 -24.29 2.44 -26.71
N LYS A 178 -22.98 2.44 -26.58
CA LYS A 178 -22.05 1.96 -27.61
C LYS A 178 -21.31 0.73 -27.12
N LYS A 179 -21.54 -0.40 -27.81
CA LYS A 179 -20.82 -1.64 -27.53
C LYS A 179 -19.31 -1.50 -27.72
N GLN A 180 -18.55 -2.01 -26.74
CA GLN A 180 -17.10 -2.08 -26.81
C GLN A 180 -16.63 -3.15 -27.81
N ASP A 181 -15.53 -2.87 -28.51
CA ASP A 181 -14.81 -3.87 -29.31
C ASP A 181 -13.73 -4.54 -28.47
N LEU A 182 -14.10 -5.59 -27.74
CA LEU A 182 -13.22 -6.24 -26.77
C LEU A 182 -11.99 -6.93 -27.39
N HIS A 183 -11.92 -7.08 -28.72
CA HIS A 183 -10.69 -7.53 -29.40
C HIS A 183 -9.56 -6.50 -29.32
N LYS A 184 -9.88 -5.23 -29.04
CA LYS A 184 -8.90 -4.15 -28.84
C LYS A 184 -8.64 -3.87 -27.36
N ARG A 185 -9.13 -4.72 -26.45
CA ARG A 185 -9.00 -4.53 -25.01
C ARG A 185 -7.57 -4.76 -24.56
N SER A 186 -7.04 -3.81 -23.79
CA SER A 186 -5.87 -4.01 -22.93
C SER A 186 -6.33 -3.93 -21.48
N TYR A 187 -5.75 -4.77 -20.62
CA TYR A 187 -6.19 -4.91 -19.23
C TYR A 187 -4.99 -5.07 -18.30
N TYR A 188 -5.05 -4.36 -17.19
CA TYR A 188 -4.04 -4.36 -16.13
C TYR A 188 -4.74 -4.59 -14.79
N GLY A 189 -4.63 -5.81 -14.27
CA GLY A 189 -5.22 -6.22 -13.02
C GLY A 189 -4.49 -5.71 -11.78
N LYS A 190 -5.10 -5.94 -10.61
CA LYS A 190 -4.58 -5.49 -9.29
C LYS A 190 -3.14 -5.90 -9.00
N TRP A 191 -2.73 -7.05 -9.53
CA TRP A 191 -1.42 -7.64 -9.25
C TRP A 191 -0.44 -7.50 -10.42
N ASP A 192 -0.85 -6.85 -11.51
CA ASP A 192 0.03 -6.58 -12.64
C ASP A 192 0.98 -5.46 -12.23
N LYS A 193 2.24 -5.84 -12.00
CA LYS A 193 3.33 -4.91 -11.70
C LYS A 193 4.12 -4.66 -12.97
N TYR A 194 4.81 -3.52 -13.03
CA TYR A 194 5.75 -3.29 -14.12
C TYR A 194 6.86 -4.34 -14.11
N ASP A 195 7.36 -4.69 -15.29
CA ASP A 195 8.44 -5.65 -15.44
C ASP A 195 9.73 -5.20 -14.72
N HIS A 196 10.62 -6.16 -14.45
CA HIS A 196 11.92 -5.91 -13.81
C HIS A 196 11.82 -5.18 -12.47
N ALA A 197 10.74 -5.36 -11.71
CA ALA A 197 10.55 -4.78 -10.37
C ALA A 197 10.72 -3.24 -10.29
N GLY A 198 10.41 -2.54 -11.40
CA GLY A 198 10.55 -1.10 -11.49
C GLY A 198 11.98 -0.61 -11.77
N LEU A 199 12.92 -1.51 -12.12
CA LEU A 199 14.27 -1.13 -12.53
C LEU A 199 14.26 -0.31 -13.82
N ILE A 200 14.97 0.80 -13.81
CA ILE A 200 15.10 1.69 -14.98
C ILE A 200 15.95 1.01 -16.05
N ASN A 201 15.43 0.92 -17.27
CA ASN A 201 16.19 0.47 -18.44
C ASN A 201 16.95 1.65 -19.07
N TRP A 202 18.22 1.78 -18.71
CA TRP A 202 19.10 2.86 -19.18
C TRP A 202 19.44 2.80 -20.67
N ASN A 203 19.18 1.68 -21.36
CA ASN A 203 19.35 1.57 -22.82
C ASN A 203 18.24 2.27 -23.61
N GLN A 204 17.22 2.81 -22.95
CA GLN A 204 16.15 3.56 -23.60
C GLN A 204 16.54 5.02 -23.88
N LYS A 205 15.71 5.73 -24.63
CA LYS A 205 15.87 7.18 -24.83
C LYS A 205 15.60 7.92 -23.53
N GLU A 206 16.24 9.07 -23.33
CA GLU A 206 16.04 9.93 -22.17
C GLU A 206 14.55 10.21 -21.91
N SER A 207 13.78 10.44 -22.98
CA SER A 207 12.37 10.77 -22.94
C SER A 207 11.51 9.58 -22.52
N GLN A 208 11.94 8.36 -22.82
CA GLN A 208 11.27 7.14 -22.36
C GLN A 208 11.52 6.93 -20.86
N ILE A 209 12.76 7.13 -20.41
CA ILE A 209 13.13 7.00 -19.00
C ILE A 209 12.41 8.07 -18.15
N ILE A 210 12.36 9.33 -18.61
CA ILE A 210 11.59 10.39 -17.93
C ILE A 210 10.12 9.99 -17.80
N ARG A 211 9.49 9.51 -18.88
CA ARG A 211 8.09 9.05 -18.83
C ARG A 211 7.91 7.86 -17.87
N PHE A 212 8.83 6.91 -17.89
CA PHE A 212 8.81 5.77 -16.98
C PHE A 212 8.85 6.23 -15.50
N VAL A 213 9.81 7.07 -15.13
CA VAL A 213 9.92 7.61 -13.77
C VAL A 213 8.67 8.40 -13.39
N ASN A 214 8.19 9.29 -14.28
CA ASN A 214 6.97 10.07 -14.03
C ASN A 214 5.69 9.23 -13.93
N SER A 215 5.61 8.10 -14.64
CA SER A 215 4.47 7.17 -14.58
C SER A 215 4.37 6.42 -13.24
N LEU A 216 5.45 6.39 -12.47
CA LEU A 216 5.54 5.76 -11.15
C LEU A 216 5.61 6.80 -10.02
N ARG A 217 5.42 8.09 -10.35
CA ARG A 217 5.44 9.20 -9.39
C ARG A 217 4.03 9.57 -8.98
N PHE A 218 3.66 9.18 -7.75
CA PHE A 218 2.33 9.39 -7.18
C PHE A 218 2.27 10.54 -6.17
N ASP A 219 3.40 11.21 -5.87
CA ASP A 219 3.49 12.28 -4.88
C ASP A 219 2.80 11.89 -3.56
N ASN A 220 1.66 12.49 -3.22
CA ASN A 220 0.92 12.26 -1.97
C ASN A 220 -0.25 11.27 -2.11
N TYR A 221 -0.27 10.43 -3.15
CA TYR A 221 -1.23 9.35 -3.31
C TYR A 221 -0.57 8.00 -3.07
N ASP A 222 -1.37 7.02 -2.66
CA ASP A 222 -0.93 5.63 -2.54
C ASP A 222 -0.45 5.11 -3.91
N ASN A 223 0.75 4.55 -3.91
CA ASN A 223 1.30 3.87 -5.08
C ASN A 223 1.24 2.35 -4.88
N THR A 224 0.12 1.73 -5.26
CA THR A 224 -0.03 0.26 -5.26
C THR A 224 0.57 -0.38 -6.51
N LEU A 225 1.24 0.36 -7.39
CA LEU A 225 1.92 -0.19 -8.56
C LEU A 225 3.34 -0.61 -8.16
N ILE A 226 4.32 0.28 -8.25
CA ILE A 226 5.71 0.07 -7.84
C ILE A 226 6.48 1.39 -7.87
N THR A 227 7.67 1.46 -7.28
CA THR A 227 8.59 2.61 -7.46
C THR A 227 9.57 2.38 -8.60
N SER A 228 10.05 3.46 -9.20
CA SER A 228 11.17 3.41 -10.14
C SER A 228 12.49 3.25 -9.37
N LYS A 229 13.36 2.34 -9.81
CA LYS A 229 14.55 1.90 -9.06
C LYS A 229 15.82 1.89 -9.90
N VAL A 230 16.94 2.09 -9.23
CA VAL A 230 18.29 1.88 -9.75
C VAL A 230 19.09 1.00 -8.78
N ILE A 231 20.04 0.23 -9.31
CA ILE A 231 21.00 -0.51 -8.50
C ILE A 231 22.32 0.23 -8.52
N ILE A 232 22.85 0.55 -7.35
CA ILE A 232 24.19 1.14 -7.19
C ILE A 232 24.98 0.21 -6.25
N GLY A 233 26.11 -0.29 -6.75
CA GLY A 233 26.84 -1.37 -6.08
C GLY A 233 26.02 -2.66 -6.02
N GLN A 234 25.46 -2.99 -4.85
CA GLN A 234 24.60 -4.16 -4.62
C GLN A 234 23.28 -3.79 -3.93
N ARG A 235 22.92 -2.51 -3.92
CA ARG A 235 21.74 -1.99 -3.22
C ARG A 235 20.77 -1.36 -4.19
N PHE A 236 19.48 -1.54 -3.90
CA PHE A 236 18.39 -0.90 -4.63
C PHE A 236 18.10 0.46 -4.02
N TYR A 237 17.86 1.42 -4.89
CA TYR A 237 17.49 2.78 -4.54
C TYR A 237 16.27 3.22 -5.33
N ILE A 238 15.43 4.04 -4.71
CA ILE A 238 14.26 4.65 -5.34
C ILE A 238 14.71 5.94 -6.04
N VAL A 239 14.33 6.06 -7.30
CA VAL A 239 14.53 7.27 -8.11
C VAL A 239 13.21 8.02 -8.17
N GLU A 240 13.14 9.20 -7.56
CA GLU A 240 11.91 10.01 -7.55
C GLU A 240 11.74 10.82 -8.83
N LYS A 241 12.87 11.33 -9.33
CA LYS A 241 12.92 12.27 -10.43
C LYS A 241 14.24 12.14 -11.17
N VAL A 242 14.15 12.33 -12.48
CA VAL A 242 15.29 12.47 -13.38
C VAL A 242 15.18 13.78 -14.13
N GLU A 243 16.31 14.44 -14.36
CA GLU A 243 16.38 15.69 -15.10
C GLU A 243 17.26 15.53 -16.33
N LYS A 244 16.95 16.31 -17.38
CA LYS A 244 17.81 16.35 -18.56
C LYS A 244 19.13 16.99 -18.19
N TYR A 245 20.24 16.33 -18.51
CA TYR A 245 21.56 16.88 -18.28
C TYR A 245 22.11 17.44 -19.60
N GLU A 246 22.39 18.74 -19.64
CA GLU A 246 23.04 19.38 -20.78
C GLU A 246 24.54 19.06 -20.75
N SER A 247 24.99 18.29 -21.73
CA SER A 247 26.38 17.86 -21.85
C SER A 247 26.78 17.74 -23.32
N SER A 248 28.00 18.16 -23.64
CA SER A 248 28.67 17.88 -24.92
C SER A 248 29.32 16.50 -24.96
N CYS A 249 29.46 15.83 -23.81
CA CYS A 249 30.12 14.54 -23.69
C CYS A 249 29.11 13.40 -23.92
N GLN A 250 29.41 12.52 -24.88
CA GLN A 250 28.68 11.27 -25.06
C GLN A 250 29.01 10.33 -23.89
N GLN A 251 27.97 9.86 -23.19
CA GLN A 251 28.10 8.90 -22.11
C GLN A 251 27.35 7.63 -22.53
N GLU A 252 28.02 6.48 -22.42
CA GLU A 252 27.44 5.19 -22.76
C GLU A 252 26.22 4.88 -21.87
N ALA A 253 25.21 4.24 -22.45
CA ALA A 253 23.97 3.90 -21.76
C ALA A 253 24.22 3.08 -20.50
N GLY A 254 23.68 3.52 -19.36
CA GLY A 254 23.83 2.86 -18.08
C GLY A 254 25.20 2.97 -17.43
N ILE A 255 26.15 3.71 -18.02
CA ILE A 255 27.34 4.17 -17.30
C ILE A 255 26.95 5.40 -16.49
N ALA A 256 27.31 5.41 -15.20
CA ALA A 256 27.00 6.45 -14.23
C ALA A 256 28.28 7.10 -13.70
N ARG A 257 28.20 8.39 -13.35
CA ARG A 257 29.28 9.19 -12.77
C ARG A 257 28.74 10.18 -11.75
N PHE A 258 29.38 10.24 -10.59
CA PHE A 258 29.07 11.25 -9.59
C PHE A 258 29.53 12.64 -10.01
N ILE A 259 28.69 13.63 -9.72
CA ILE A 259 29.01 15.06 -9.77
C ILE A 259 28.65 15.66 -8.40
N PRO A 260 29.11 16.87 -8.05
CA PRO A 260 28.67 17.54 -6.84
C PRO A 260 27.12 17.62 -6.80
N GLY A 261 26.52 16.94 -5.82
CA GLY A 261 25.07 16.93 -5.59
C GLY A 261 24.25 16.02 -6.52
N GLY A 262 24.85 15.05 -7.23
CA GLY A 262 24.05 14.14 -8.03
C GLY A 262 24.79 13.05 -8.79
N LEU A 263 24.01 12.23 -9.49
CA LEU A 263 24.47 11.13 -10.32
C LEU A 263 24.04 11.34 -11.78
N VAL A 264 25.02 11.47 -12.69
CA VAL A 264 24.77 11.58 -14.12
C VAL A 264 24.89 10.20 -14.77
N ILE A 265 23.85 9.77 -15.47
CA ILE A 265 23.76 8.45 -16.09
C ILE A 265 23.54 8.59 -17.59
N GLY A 266 24.35 7.90 -18.39
CA GLY A 266 24.20 7.84 -19.83
C GLY A 266 22.92 7.11 -20.24
N THR A 267 22.34 7.51 -21.37
CA THR A 267 21.20 6.84 -22.00
C THR A 267 21.52 6.59 -23.47
N SER A 268 20.60 5.99 -24.24
CA SER A 268 20.80 5.83 -25.70
C SER A 268 20.85 7.16 -26.50
N THR A 269 20.55 8.30 -25.86
CA THR A 269 20.45 9.61 -26.52
C THR A 269 21.23 10.70 -25.80
N ARG A 270 20.73 11.19 -24.66
CA ARG A 270 21.39 12.19 -23.81
C ARG A 270 21.41 11.72 -22.36
N PRO A 271 22.43 12.09 -21.57
CA PRO A 271 22.48 11.72 -20.16
C PRO A 271 21.34 12.35 -19.36
N LEU A 272 21.02 11.70 -18.24
CA LEU A 272 20.06 12.17 -17.24
C LEU A 272 20.78 12.38 -15.90
N LEU A 273 20.31 13.37 -15.14
CA LEU A 273 20.74 13.64 -13.78
C LEU A 273 19.71 13.08 -12.79
N ILE A 274 20.18 12.30 -11.82
CA ILE A 274 19.46 12.02 -10.58
C ILE A 274 20.03 12.97 -9.52
N ALA A 275 19.23 13.94 -9.09
CA ALA A 275 19.60 14.89 -8.03
C ALA A 275 19.17 14.39 -6.64
N GLU A 276 18.10 13.60 -6.58
CA GLU A 276 17.52 13.08 -5.34
C GLU A 276 17.35 11.56 -5.45
N LEU A 277 17.94 10.85 -4.49
CA LEU A 277 17.92 9.39 -4.40
C LEU A 277 17.44 8.99 -3.01
N ARG A 278 16.63 7.93 -2.93
CA ARG A 278 16.15 7.40 -1.65
C ARG A 278 16.51 5.95 -1.46
N ASN A 279 16.71 5.55 -0.20
CA ASN A 279 16.77 4.14 0.15
C ASN A 279 15.36 3.50 0.01
N LEU A 280 15.25 2.18 0.19
CA LEU A 280 13.95 1.51 0.10
C LEU A 280 12.97 1.87 1.22
N SER A 281 13.44 2.43 2.35
CA SER A 281 12.57 2.93 3.42
C SER A 281 12.00 4.31 3.10
N GLY A 282 12.58 5.02 2.12
CA GLY A 282 12.18 6.37 1.73
C GLY A 282 13.07 7.49 2.26
N ASP A 283 14.15 7.19 2.97
CA ASP A 283 15.08 8.21 3.46
C ASP A 283 15.94 8.75 2.32
N VAL A 284 16.23 10.05 2.36
CA VAL A 284 17.19 10.68 1.44
C VAL A 284 18.57 10.07 1.65
N VAL A 285 19.22 9.70 0.57
CA VAL A 285 20.58 9.15 0.59
C VAL A 285 21.57 10.28 0.40
N ASP A 286 22.58 10.33 1.28
CA ASP A 286 23.69 11.26 1.11
C ASP A 286 24.61 10.76 -0.01
N TRP A 287 25.04 11.68 -0.88
CA TRP A 287 25.96 11.35 -1.96
C TRP A 287 27.34 10.94 -1.43
N GLU A 288 27.72 11.37 -0.22
CA GLU A 288 28.97 10.95 0.46
C GLU A 288 29.04 9.43 0.69
N GLU A 289 27.89 8.73 0.78
CA GLU A 289 27.85 7.26 0.89
C GLU A 289 28.54 6.55 -0.29
N PHE A 290 28.71 7.26 -1.41
CA PHE A 290 29.26 6.73 -2.64
C PHE A 290 30.71 7.14 -2.92
N ASP A 291 31.38 7.85 -2.02
CA ASP A 291 32.76 8.33 -2.21
C ASP A 291 33.77 7.20 -2.48
N GLN A 292 33.46 5.97 -2.06
CA GLN A 292 34.29 4.79 -2.29
C GLN A 292 34.11 4.17 -3.68
N LEU A 293 33.08 4.58 -4.44
CA LEU A 293 32.82 4.05 -5.77
C LEU A 293 33.77 4.68 -6.80
N PRO A 294 34.09 3.95 -7.88
CA PRO A 294 34.95 4.48 -8.93
C PRO A 294 34.28 5.67 -9.63
N GLY A 295 35.08 6.56 -10.22
CA GLY A 295 34.58 7.76 -10.89
C GLY A 295 33.58 7.48 -12.03
N GLN A 296 33.60 6.27 -12.61
CA GLN A 296 32.53 5.75 -13.48
C GLN A 296 32.23 4.29 -13.14
N PHE A 297 30.94 3.92 -13.17
CA PHE A 297 30.48 2.55 -12.92
C PHE A 297 29.21 2.24 -13.71
N SER A 298 28.88 0.96 -13.85
CA SER A 298 27.65 0.53 -14.51
C SER A 298 26.49 0.44 -13.52
N VAL A 299 25.33 0.94 -13.92
CA VAL A 299 24.02 0.76 -13.25
C VAL A 299 23.07 -0.09 -14.07
N VAL A 300 23.56 -0.75 -15.13
CA VAL A 300 22.77 -1.70 -15.92
C VAL A 300 22.52 -2.92 -15.03
N PRO A 301 21.26 -3.24 -14.70
CA PRO A 301 20.98 -4.41 -13.89
C PRO A 301 21.37 -5.67 -14.66
N LYS A 302 22.02 -6.62 -13.98
CA LYS A 302 22.19 -7.96 -14.54
C LYS A 302 20.81 -8.61 -14.69
N GLU A 303 20.62 -9.34 -15.79
CA GLU A 303 19.33 -9.97 -16.10
C GLU A 303 18.88 -10.92 -14.99
N GLU A 304 19.79 -11.68 -14.37
CA GLU A 304 19.43 -12.58 -13.26
C GLU A 304 18.88 -11.82 -12.06
N ILE A 305 19.47 -10.66 -11.74
CA ILE A 305 19.03 -9.81 -10.63
C ILE A 305 17.65 -9.23 -10.91
N ALA A 306 17.39 -8.78 -12.13
CA ALA A 306 16.09 -8.24 -12.50
C ALA A 306 14.98 -9.29 -12.46
N GLN A 307 15.26 -10.52 -12.91
CA GLN A 307 14.33 -11.64 -12.85
C GLN A 307 14.05 -12.07 -11.41
N GLU A 308 15.08 -12.11 -10.55
CA GLU A 308 14.89 -12.42 -9.13
C GLU A 308 14.07 -11.33 -8.42
N ALA A 309 14.35 -10.05 -8.69
CA ALA A 309 13.57 -8.94 -8.17
C ALA A 309 12.09 -9.04 -8.59
N GLN A 310 11.82 -9.37 -9.85
CA GLN A 310 10.46 -9.56 -10.37
C GLN A 310 9.72 -10.68 -9.63
N LYS A 311 10.39 -11.81 -9.35
CA LYS A 311 9.81 -12.92 -8.60
C LYS A 311 9.44 -12.49 -7.17
N VAL A 312 10.35 -11.81 -6.48
CA VAL A 312 10.11 -11.31 -5.11
C VAL A 312 8.92 -10.35 -5.09
N VAL A 313 8.89 -9.37 -5.99
CA VAL A 313 7.76 -8.43 -6.11
C VAL A 313 6.46 -9.17 -6.38
N GLY A 314 6.43 -10.10 -7.34
CA GLY A 314 5.22 -10.84 -7.69
C GLY A 314 4.66 -11.69 -6.53
N LEU A 315 5.53 -12.29 -5.73
CA LEU A 315 5.14 -13.07 -4.55
C LEU A 315 4.55 -12.18 -3.45
N LEU A 316 5.25 -11.10 -3.09
CA LEU A 316 4.88 -10.28 -1.93
C LEU A 316 3.73 -9.30 -2.19
N SER A 317 3.52 -8.90 -3.45
CA SER A 317 2.47 -7.94 -3.81
C SER A 317 1.06 -8.37 -3.38
N ARG A 318 0.79 -9.67 -3.33
CA ARG A 318 -0.52 -10.23 -2.94
C ARG A 318 -0.87 -10.01 -1.47
N HIS A 319 0.12 -9.70 -0.65
CA HIS A 319 -0.03 -9.49 0.80
C HIS A 319 0.20 -8.04 1.21
N GLU A 320 0.49 -7.16 0.25
CA GLU A 320 0.78 -5.75 0.46
C GLU A 320 -0.32 -5.02 1.23
N GLU A 321 -1.59 -5.19 0.84
CA GLU A 321 -2.72 -4.52 1.50
C GLU A 321 -2.85 -4.90 2.98
N TYR A 322 -2.58 -6.17 3.32
CA TYR A 322 -2.56 -6.64 4.71
C TYR A 322 -1.45 -5.94 5.49
N TRP A 323 -0.24 -5.90 4.93
CA TRP A 323 0.92 -5.31 5.60
C TRP A 323 0.81 -3.80 5.76
N VAL A 324 0.32 -3.09 4.74
CA VAL A 324 0.09 -1.64 4.80
C VAL A 324 -0.91 -1.31 5.91
N LYS A 325 -2.04 -2.02 5.99
CA LYS A 325 -3.02 -1.85 7.07
C LYS A 325 -2.41 -2.11 8.44
N LYS A 326 -1.60 -3.17 8.56
CA LYS A 326 -0.95 -3.55 9.83
C LYS A 326 0.11 -2.56 10.27
N LEU A 327 0.95 -2.09 9.34
CA LEU A 327 1.95 -1.05 9.59
C LEU A 327 1.29 0.27 9.99
N ASN A 328 0.25 0.70 9.29
CA ASN A 328 -0.49 1.90 9.64
C ASN A 328 -1.11 1.79 11.04
N CYS A 329 -1.67 0.63 11.41
CA CYS A 329 -2.16 0.37 12.75
C CYS A 329 -1.05 0.44 13.81
N ALA A 330 0.10 -0.19 13.54
CA ALA A 330 1.26 -0.14 14.43
C ALA A 330 1.80 1.30 14.61
N PHE A 331 1.74 2.13 13.56
CA PHE A 331 2.14 3.54 13.62
C PHE A 331 1.15 4.43 14.36
N GLN A 332 -0.15 4.23 14.17
CA GLN A 332 -1.19 5.02 14.84
C GLN A 332 -1.23 4.77 16.34
N LEU A 333 -0.92 3.55 16.79
CA LEU A 333 -0.70 3.23 18.19
C LEU A 333 0.63 3.76 18.75
N GLY A 334 1.37 4.51 17.91
CA GLY A 334 2.64 5.18 18.11
C GLY A 334 3.15 5.26 19.55
N THR A 335 4.41 4.87 19.73
CA THR A 335 5.31 5.49 20.72
C THR A 335 4.86 5.48 22.19
N GLN A 336 3.94 4.61 22.61
CA GLN A 336 4.01 4.16 23.99
C GLN A 336 5.23 3.25 24.07
N LYS A 337 6.39 3.87 24.28
CA LYS A 337 7.63 3.16 24.46
C LYS A 337 7.46 2.34 25.72
N LEU A 338 7.53 1.03 25.59
CA LEU A 338 7.53 0.12 26.70
C LEU A 338 8.57 0.54 27.72
N LEU A 339 9.73 1.09 27.31
CA LEU A 339 10.69 1.70 28.23
C LEU A 339 10.07 2.82 29.09
N ASP A 340 9.41 3.79 28.47
CA ASP A 340 8.81 4.93 29.17
C ASP A 340 7.71 4.43 30.14
N ILE A 341 6.94 3.42 29.73
CA ILE A 341 5.93 2.77 30.58
C ILE A 341 6.57 1.99 31.74
N MET A 342 7.65 1.26 31.48
CA MET A 342 8.38 0.51 32.50
C MET A 342 8.99 1.44 33.56
N GLU A 343 9.42 2.64 33.16
CA GLU A 343 10.00 3.65 34.05
C GLU A 343 8.96 4.45 34.85
N THR A 344 7.78 4.70 34.29
CA THR A 344 6.77 5.61 34.89
C THR A 344 5.49 4.94 35.36
N GLY A 345 5.21 3.71 34.91
CA GLY A 345 3.97 3.00 35.19
C GLY A 345 4.05 2.15 36.45
N SER A 346 2.93 2.08 37.19
CA SER A 346 2.72 1.07 38.24
C SER A 346 2.17 -0.21 37.63
N LYS A 347 2.78 -1.36 37.92
CA LYS A 347 2.19 -2.67 37.63
C LYS A 347 0.95 -2.86 38.52
N GLU A 348 -0.24 -2.84 37.95
CA GLU A 348 -1.50 -2.95 38.72
C GLU A 348 -1.96 -4.40 38.94
N ASN A 349 -1.44 -5.36 38.16
CA ASN A 349 -1.96 -6.74 38.11
C ASN A 349 -0.86 -7.82 38.24
N GLU A 350 0.09 -7.68 39.16
CA GLU A 350 1.10 -8.73 39.43
C GLU A 350 0.49 -10.11 39.81
N GLN A 351 -0.81 -10.18 40.14
CA GLN A 351 -1.43 -11.36 40.77
C GLN A 351 -2.63 -12.00 40.03
N LYS A 352 -2.93 -11.68 38.77
CA LYS A 352 -4.07 -12.31 38.05
C LYS A 352 -3.76 -13.14 36.81
N ALA A 353 -2.50 -13.27 36.38
CA ALA A 353 -2.16 -14.05 35.19
C ALA A 353 -1.44 -15.36 35.53
N LEU A 354 -2.07 -16.48 35.11
CA LEU A 354 -1.63 -17.88 35.17
C LEU A 354 -1.62 -18.57 36.54
N HIS A 355 -2.80 -18.95 37.01
CA HIS A 355 -2.94 -20.27 37.64
C HIS A 355 -3.35 -21.28 36.57
N LYS A 356 -2.38 -22.11 36.15
CA LYS A 356 -2.48 -23.25 35.21
C LYS A 356 -2.85 -22.90 33.76
N LEU A 357 -1.84 -22.66 32.92
CA LEU A 357 -1.82 -23.43 31.67
C LEU A 357 -1.62 -24.88 32.11
N GLU A 358 -2.69 -25.66 32.19
CA GLU A 358 -2.55 -27.09 32.41
C GLU A 358 -1.57 -27.64 31.37
N LYS A 359 -0.70 -28.57 31.79
CA LYS A 359 0.33 -29.24 30.99
C LYS A 359 -0.19 -29.57 29.59
N THR A 360 -0.09 -28.63 28.68
CA THR A 360 -0.48 -28.77 27.28
C THR A 360 0.80 -29.20 26.61
N SER A 361 0.89 -30.49 26.30
CA SER A 361 2.09 -31.15 25.79
C SER A 361 2.47 -30.75 24.36
N ASP A 362 1.93 -29.63 23.86
CA ASP A 362 2.00 -29.21 22.46
C ASP A 362 2.16 -27.68 22.34
N VAL A 363 3.07 -27.08 23.13
CA VAL A 363 3.43 -25.66 23.05
C VAL A 363 4.91 -25.53 22.73
N SER A 364 5.23 -24.90 21.60
CA SER A 364 6.60 -24.65 21.15
C SER A 364 7.31 -23.61 22.02
N ILE A 365 8.65 -23.58 21.97
CA ILE A 365 9.43 -22.59 22.72
C ILE A 365 9.15 -21.15 22.26
N LEU A 366 8.88 -20.96 20.96
CA LEU A 366 8.48 -19.66 20.41
C LEU A 366 7.14 -19.21 21.00
N GLU A 367 6.15 -20.10 21.07
CA GLU A 367 4.86 -19.79 21.68
C GLU A 367 4.99 -19.49 23.18
N LYS A 368 5.82 -20.25 23.91
CA LYS A 368 6.13 -19.95 25.31
C LYS A 368 6.73 -18.55 25.48
N LEU A 369 7.69 -18.19 24.63
CA LEU A 369 8.31 -16.87 24.63
C LEU A 369 7.30 -15.75 24.33
N LEU A 370 6.51 -15.90 23.27
CA LEU A 370 5.49 -14.92 22.89
C LEU A 370 4.44 -14.73 23.99
N LEU A 371 4.02 -15.80 24.64
CA LEU A 371 3.05 -15.74 25.73
C LEU A 371 3.65 -15.13 27.01
N ALA A 372 4.93 -15.39 27.31
CA ALA A 372 5.63 -14.75 28.42
C ALA A 372 5.81 -13.23 28.20
N ILE A 373 6.14 -12.81 26.97
CA ILE A 373 6.18 -11.39 26.57
C ILE A 373 4.78 -10.77 26.71
N TRP A 374 3.76 -11.42 26.16
CA TRP A 374 2.37 -10.96 26.25
C TRP A 374 1.94 -10.74 27.71
N GLN A 375 2.25 -11.69 28.60
CA GLN A 375 1.91 -11.59 30.01
C GLN A 375 2.60 -10.39 30.67
N GLU A 376 3.89 -10.19 30.41
CA GLU A 376 4.64 -9.10 31.01
C GLU A 376 4.17 -7.73 30.51
N VAL A 377 3.91 -7.59 29.22
CA VAL A 377 3.34 -6.36 28.64
C VAL A 377 1.93 -6.10 29.15
N SER A 378 1.11 -7.14 29.33
CA SER A 378 -0.28 -7.01 29.81
C SER A 378 -0.41 -6.59 31.28
N ASN A 379 0.69 -6.63 32.05
CA ASN A 379 0.71 -6.12 33.44
C ASN A 379 0.58 -4.59 33.51
N TYR A 380 0.83 -3.90 32.40
CA TYR A 380 0.72 -2.45 32.29
C TYR A 380 -0.68 -2.07 31.82
N SER A 381 -1.48 -1.49 32.71
CA SER A 381 -2.90 -1.23 32.45
C SER A 381 -3.15 -0.19 31.34
N SER A 382 -2.16 0.63 31.01
CA SER A 382 -2.19 1.61 29.92
C SER A 382 -2.07 1.00 28.52
N ILE A 383 -1.69 -0.29 28.41
CA ILE A 383 -1.48 -0.96 27.14
C ILE A 383 -2.69 -1.84 26.83
N GLU A 384 -3.50 -1.45 25.84
CA GLU A 384 -4.57 -2.30 25.29
C GLU A 384 -4.05 -3.20 24.16
N GLU A 385 -3.15 -2.66 23.34
CA GLU A 385 -2.53 -3.40 22.24
C GLU A 385 -1.07 -2.97 22.10
N TYR A 386 -0.23 -3.92 21.74
CA TYR A 386 1.20 -3.70 21.56
C TYR A 386 1.73 -4.44 20.33
N PHE A 387 2.71 -3.86 19.65
CA PHE A 387 3.33 -4.47 18.48
C PHE A 387 4.80 -4.78 18.78
N ILE A 388 5.17 -6.05 18.61
CA ILE A 388 6.56 -6.50 18.62
C ILE A 388 7.04 -6.73 17.18
N GLY A 389 8.35 -6.81 16.99
CA GLY A 389 8.94 -7.26 15.75
C GLY A 389 9.05 -8.78 15.73
N LEU A 390 8.47 -9.43 14.73
CA LEU A 390 8.79 -10.81 14.43
C LEU A 390 9.84 -10.86 13.33
N GLY A 391 10.95 -11.50 13.65
CA GLY A 391 12.04 -11.77 12.76
C GLY A 391 11.66 -12.70 11.61
N LYS A 392 12.10 -12.37 10.41
CA LYS A 392 11.90 -13.17 9.20
C LYS A 392 13.23 -13.52 8.58
N LYS A 393 13.35 -14.79 8.18
CA LYS A 393 14.46 -15.25 7.37
C LYS A 393 14.33 -14.61 5.99
N GLN A 394 15.22 -13.67 5.67
CA GLN A 394 15.28 -13.10 4.33
C GLN A 394 15.69 -14.19 3.35
N THR A 395 14.74 -14.66 2.55
CA THR A 395 14.98 -15.66 1.51
C THR A 395 15.39 -15.01 0.18
N ASP A 396 15.16 -13.70 0.03
CA ASP A 396 15.62 -12.94 -1.11
C ASP A 396 17.06 -12.46 -0.92
N SER A 397 17.94 -12.89 -1.82
CA SER A 397 19.35 -12.47 -1.85
C SER A 397 19.52 -10.95 -2.01
N LEU A 398 18.50 -10.30 -2.58
CA LEU A 398 18.46 -8.90 -2.94
C LEU A 398 18.07 -7.94 -1.79
N LYS A 399 17.62 -8.47 -0.64
CA LYS A 399 17.19 -7.70 0.54
C LYS A 399 16.11 -6.64 0.26
N LEU A 400 15.26 -6.88 -0.72
CA LEU A 400 14.06 -6.11 -1.07
C LEU A 400 12.94 -6.28 -0.03
N SER A 401 12.89 -7.45 0.62
CA SER A 401 11.90 -7.75 1.65
C SER A 401 12.31 -7.26 3.05
N ALA A 402 11.33 -6.99 3.91
CA ALA A 402 11.58 -6.66 5.31
C ALA A 402 12.06 -7.90 6.10
N SER A 403 13.11 -7.73 6.91
CA SER A 403 13.62 -8.77 7.81
C SER A 403 12.86 -8.84 9.15
N ILE A 404 12.06 -7.82 9.44
CA ILE A 404 11.25 -7.71 10.66
C ILE A 404 9.86 -7.25 10.25
N VAL A 405 8.84 -7.92 10.77
CA VAL A 405 7.44 -7.58 10.50
C VAL A 405 6.68 -7.31 11.80
N PRO A 406 5.65 -6.46 11.79
CA PRO A 406 4.83 -6.22 12.97
C PRO A 406 4.04 -7.47 13.37
N PHE A 407 4.08 -7.81 14.66
CA PHE A 407 3.31 -8.87 15.29
C PHE A 407 2.48 -8.28 16.43
N ARG A 408 1.15 -8.45 16.35
CA ARG A 408 0.21 -7.81 17.26
C ARG A 408 -0.01 -8.68 18.51
N LEU A 409 0.23 -8.08 19.67
CA LEU A 409 -0.16 -8.59 20.98
C LEU A 409 -1.37 -7.78 21.44
N ARG A 410 -2.53 -8.43 21.57
CA ARG A 410 -3.71 -7.80 22.16
C ARG A 410 -3.75 -8.10 23.64
N ARG A 411 -3.90 -7.09 24.48
CA ARG A 411 -4.31 -7.34 25.85
C ARG A 411 -5.72 -7.88 25.78
N ALA A 412 -5.90 -9.03 26.38
CA ALA A 412 -7.21 -9.55 26.63
C ALA A 412 -7.65 -9.10 28.02
N ASP A 413 -8.92 -8.72 28.19
CA ASP A 413 -9.56 -8.72 29.51
C ASP A 413 -9.69 -10.15 30.08
N HIS A 414 -9.22 -11.15 29.32
CA HIS A 414 -9.30 -12.56 29.65
C HIS A 414 -8.33 -12.94 30.78
N VAL A 415 -8.89 -13.60 31.78
CA VAL A 415 -8.19 -14.19 32.94
C VAL A 415 -7.52 -15.54 32.56
N ASP A 416 -7.73 -16.04 31.34
CA ASP A 416 -7.33 -17.39 30.88
C ASP A 416 -6.23 -17.37 29.80
N ALA A 417 -5.09 -17.98 30.12
CA ALA A 417 -3.94 -18.11 29.22
C ALA A 417 -4.19 -19.02 28.00
N SER A 418 -5.19 -19.89 28.04
CA SER A 418 -5.58 -20.72 26.90
C SER A 418 -6.15 -19.88 25.76
N MET A 419 -6.92 -18.84 26.09
CA MET A 419 -7.46 -17.88 25.11
C MET A 419 -6.35 -17.01 24.53
N ALA A 420 -5.43 -16.52 25.37
CA ALA A 420 -4.28 -15.75 24.90
C ALA A 420 -3.39 -16.58 23.95
N LEU A 421 -3.13 -17.85 24.27
CA LEU A 421 -2.39 -18.75 23.38
C LEU A 421 -3.14 -18.99 22.05
N HIS A 422 -4.47 -19.12 22.09
CA HIS A 422 -5.28 -19.24 20.88
C HIS A 422 -5.12 -18.01 19.96
N ASP A 423 -5.24 -16.81 20.50
CA ASP A 423 -5.11 -15.57 19.74
C ASP A 423 -3.70 -15.39 19.16
N LEU A 424 -2.67 -15.69 19.97
CA LEU A 424 -1.27 -15.69 19.51
C LEU A 424 -1.04 -16.67 18.37
N ARG A 425 -1.63 -17.86 18.43
CA ARG A 425 -1.54 -18.86 17.35
C ARG A 425 -2.21 -18.38 16.06
N GLN A 426 -3.37 -17.74 16.16
CA GLN A 426 -4.05 -17.18 14.98
C GLN A 426 -3.22 -16.07 14.33
N GLU A 427 -2.65 -15.18 15.14
CA GLU A 427 -1.76 -14.11 14.66
C GLU A 427 -0.48 -14.67 14.05
N LEU A 428 0.18 -15.63 14.72
CA LEU A 428 1.39 -16.28 14.22
C LEU A 428 1.15 -17.01 12.91
N LYS A 429 0.08 -17.79 12.83
CA LYS A 429 -0.33 -18.45 11.59
C LYS A 429 -0.56 -17.44 10.46
N THR A 430 -1.28 -16.35 10.73
CA THR A 430 -1.53 -15.30 9.74
C THR A 430 -0.22 -14.65 9.27
N VAL A 431 0.66 -14.29 10.19
CA VAL A 431 1.96 -13.67 9.88
C VAL A 431 2.89 -14.63 9.14
N GLN A 432 2.83 -15.93 9.42
CA GLN A 432 3.56 -16.95 8.67
C GLN A 432 3.00 -17.12 7.25
N GLU A 433 1.68 -17.15 7.09
CA GLU A 433 1.02 -17.22 5.77
C GLU A 433 1.29 -15.99 4.89
N LYS A 434 1.37 -14.79 5.47
CA LYS A 434 1.66 -13.53 4.76
C LYS A 434 3.16 -13.25 4.58
N ASP A 435 4.00 -14.05 5.23
CA ASP A 435 5.46 -13.98 5.26
C ASP A 435 6.06 -12.60 5.59
N THR A 436 6.26 -11.74 4.59
CA THR A 436 6.87 -10.40 4.72
C THR A 436 6.33 -9.43 3.65
N PHE A 437 6.87 -8.21 3.59
CA PHE A 437 6.50 -7.16 2.65
C PHE A 437 7.73 -6.52 1.98
N LEU A 438 7.52 -5.88 0.84
CA LEU A 438 8.53 -5.07 0.16
C LEU A 438 8.85 -3.82 0.97
N LYS A 439 10.12 -3.53 1.22
CA LYS A 439 10.53 -2.35 2.00
C LYS A 439 10.00 -1.02 1.44
N ASP A 440 9.89 -0.94 0.12
CA ASP A 440 9.41 0.26 -0.59
C ASP A 440 7.95 0.64 -0.29
N VAL A 441 7.18 -0.20 0.41
CA VAL A 441 5.84 0.18 0.90
C VAL A 441 5.89 1.40 1.82
N LEU A 442 6.96 1.56 2.61
CA LEU A 442 7.11 2.70 3.53
C LEU A 442 7.14 4.03 2.78
N TYR A 443 7.73 4.02 1.59
CA TYR A 443 7.76 5.18 0.70
C TYR A 443 6.50 5.30 -0.16
N ARG A 444 5.95 4.17 -0.66
CA ARG A 444 4.82 4.18 -1.60
C ARG A 444 3.50 4.65 -1.01
N TYR A 445 3.32 4.54 0.30
CA TYR A 445 2.10 4.93 1.00
C TYR A 445 2.38 6.16 1.88
N PRO A 446 1.82 7.34 1.56
CA PRO A 446 2.03 8.57 2.33
C PRO A 446 1.74 8.42 3.84
N ALA A 447 0.74 7.60 4.21
CA ALA A 447 0.42 7.33 5.62
C ALA A 447 1.54 6.58 6.38
N LEU A 448 2.47 5.95 5.67
CA LEU A 448 3.61 5.23 6.23
C LEU A 448 4.93 6.03 6.11
N ARG A 449 4.92 7.18 5.41
CA ARG A 449 6.11 8.02 5.25
C ARG A 449 6.51 8.65 6.58
N ASP A 450 7.80 8.92 6.71
CA ASP A 450 8.40 9.53 7.90
C ASP A 450 8.19 8.73 9.20
N SER A 451 7.70 7.49 9.08
CA SER A 451 7.39 6.57 10.17
C SER A 451 8.13 5.26 9.91
N THR A 452 9.07 4.92 10.79
CA THR A 452 9.78 3.63 10.72
C THR A 452 9.24 2.73 11.82
N PHE A 453 8.82 1.51 11.47
CA PHE A 453 8.41 0.53 12.47
C PHE A 453 9.67 0.01 13.15
N VAL A 454 10.02 0.62 14.28
CA VAL A 454 11.16 0.24 15.11
C VAL A 454 10.61 -0.37 16.40
N PRO A 455 10.38 -1.69 16.44
CA PRO A 455 9.87 -2.34 17.64
C PRO A 455 10.95 -2.38 18.73
N GLU A 456 10.55 -2.15 19.97
CA GLU A 456 11.43 -2.28 21.13
C GLU A 456 11.69 -3.74 21.52
N ILE A 457 10.77 -4.65 21.19
CA ILE A 457 10.94 -6.09 21.37
C ILE A 457 11.00 -6.73 19.99
N ILE A 458 12.06 -7.47 19.72
CA ILE A 458 12.19 -8.30 18.52
C ILE A 458 12.26 -9.77 18.95
N VAL A 459 11.51 -10.64 18.31
CA VAL A 459 11.54 -12.09 18.52
C VAL A 459 11.98 -12.78 17.23
N HIS A 460 12.99 -13.63 17.32
CA HIS A 460 13.41 -14.52 16.23
C HIS A 460 13.22 -15.98 16.64
N ASP A 461 12.73 -16.78 15.70
CA ASP A 461 12.78 -18.23 15.74
C ASP A 461 14.00 -18.65 14.91
N GLU A 462 14.93 -19.41 15.51
CA GLU A 462 16.25 -19.77 14.99
C GLU A 462 17.41 -18.80 15.26
N ASN A 463 18.61 -19.38 15.33
CA ASN A 463 19.88 -18.71 15.60
C ASN A 463 20.24 -17.82 14.40
N LEU A 464 19.98 -16.52 14.51
CA LEU A 464 20.29 -15.54 13.46
C LEU A 464 21.77 -15.55 13.08
N ASP A 465 22.04 -15.31 11.79
CA ASP A 465 23.34 -14.82 11.33
C ASP A 465 23.69 -13.52 12.07
N SER A 466 24.69 -13.65 12.94
CA SER A 466 25.53 -12.74 13.75
C SER A 466 25.60 -11.21 13.53
N ASN A 467 24.81 -10.57 12.68
CA ASN A 467 24.93 -9.15 12.36
C ASN A 467 23.91 -8.24 13.05
N TRP A 468 23.26 -8.67 14.14
CA TRP A 468 22.44 -7.76 14.94
C TRP A 468 23.34 -6.84 15.77
N GLU A 469 23.28 -5.54 15.50
CA GLU A 469 23.94 -4.54 16.31
C GLU A 469 23.05 -4.17 17.49
N GLU A 470 23.53 -4.52 18.69
CA GLU A 470 22.94 -4.11 19.94
C GLU A 470 22.72 -2.59 19.99
N ASN A 471 21.51 -2.15 20.33
CA ASN A 471 21.19 -0.75 20.58
C ASN A 471 20.45 -0.59 21.93
N ASP A 472 20.37 0.65 22.41
CA ASP A 472 19.82 0.97 23.74
C ASP A 472 18.29 1.07 23.78
N ARG A 473 17.63 0.83 22.65
CA ARG A 473 16.17 0.98 22.47
C ARG A 473 15.49 -0.33 22.10
N THR A 474 16.22 -1.44 22.06
CA THR A 474 15.67 -2.72 21.63
C THR A 474 16.19 -3.86 22.50
N VAL A 475 15.32 -4.85 22.72
CA VAL A 475 15.66 -6.17 23.21
C VAL A 475 15.35 -7.20 22.13
N LEU A 476 16.36 -7.99 21.77
CA LEU A 476 16.23 -9.11 20.85
C LEU A 476 16.10 -10.39 21.67
N PHE A 477 15.00 -11.13 21.49
CA PHE A 477 14.86 -12.51 21.96
C PHE A 477 15.08 -13.49 20.81
N VAL A 478 15.84 -14.54 21.07
CA VAL A 478 16.09 -15.65 20.14
C VAL A 478 15.55 -16.93 20.77
N ALA A 479 14.54 -17.51 20.13
CA ALA A 479 13.98 -18.82 20.46
C ALA A 479 14.67 -19.89 19.60
N ASP A 480 15.50 -20.73 20.22
CA ASP A 480 16.08 -21.91 19.59
C ASP A 480 15.11 -23.09 19.75
N SER A 481 14.19 -23.22 18.80
CA SER A 481 13.19 -24.29 18.76
C SER A 481 13.79 -25.69 18.70
N GLN A 482 15.02 -25.85 18.23
CA GLN A 482 15.70 -27.15 18.20
C GLN A 482 16.29 -27.54 19.56
N LYS A 483 16.82 -26.56 20.30
CA LYS A 483 17.42 -26.80 21.62
C LYS A 483 16.45 -26.55 22.78
N GLY A 484 15.27 -26.00 22.51
CA GLY A 484 14.30 -25.60 23.52
C GLY A 484 14.84 -24.50 24.44
N LYS A 485 15.64 -23.57 23.90
CA LYS A 485 16.29 -22.49 24.68
C LYS A 485 15.85 -21.12 24.21
N VAL A 486 15.84 -20.16 25.12
CA VAL A 486 15.66 -18.73 24.82
C VAL A 486 16.89 -17.96 25.27
N GLN A 487 17.30 -17.00 24.46
CA GLN A 487 18.33 -16.02 24.78
C GLN A 487 17.80 -14.61 24.53
N ALA A 488 18.32 -13.62 25.26
CA ALA A 488 17.99 -12.23 25.06
C ALA A 488 19.26 -11.38 24.96
N PHE A 489 19.23 -10.35 24.12
CA PHE A 489 20.33 -9.44 23.87
C PHE A 489 19.84 -7.99 23.93
N THR A 490 20.50 -7.16 24.74
CA THR A 490 20.20 -5.72 24.89
C THR A 490 21.34 -4.99 25.61
N LYS A 491 21.57 -3.72 25.24
CA LYS A 491 22.45 -2.79 25.97
C LYS A 491 21.75 -2.01 27.07
N ASN A 492 20.42 -1.98 27.07
CA ASN A 492 19.63 -1.21 28.03
C ASN A 492 19.41 -2.01 29.32
N ALA A 493 19.75 -1.42 30.48
CA ALA A 493 19.64 -2.07 31.78
C ALA A 493 18.19 -2.38 32.18
N SER A 494 17.25 -1.49 31.88
CA SER A 494 15.81 -1.69 32.15
C SER A 494 15.28 -2.87 31.34
N PHE A 495 15.67 -2.96 30.05
CA PHE A 495 15.31 -4.12 29.23
C PHE A 495 15.99 -5.42 29.67
N ARG A 496 17.16 -5.37 30.28
CA ARG A 496 17.82 -6.57 30.82
C ARG A 496 16.99 -7.20 31.93
N MET A 497 16.52 -6.40 32.89
CA MET A 497 15.63 -6.89 33.96
C MET A 497 14.32 -7.48 33.40
N PHE A 498 13.73 -6.81 32.42
CA PHE A 498 12.54 -7.30 31.71
C PHE A 498 12.80 -8.63 30.98
N ALA A 499 13.94 -8.76 30.32
CA ALA A 499 14.33 -9.97 29.60
C ALA A 499 14.57 -11.16 30.55
N ASP A 500 15.25 -10.93 31.67
CA ASP A 500 15.51 -11.96 32.68
C ASP A 500 14.21 -12.51 33.26
N GLU A 501 13.22 -11.65 33.51
CA GLU A 501 11.89 -12.04 33.99
C GLU A 501 11.12 -12.88 32.95
N ILE A 502 11.18 -12.50 31.67
CA ILE A 502 10.58 -13.30 30.58
C ILE A 502 11.25 -14.67 30.47
N ILE A 503 12.58 -14.73 30.49
CA ILE A 503 13.33 -16.00 30.40
C ILE A 503 12.99 -16.89 31.60
N ARG A 504 12.89 -16.33 32.82
CA ARG A 504 12.47 -17.06 34.02
C ARG A 504 11.10 -17.71 33.82
N LYS A 505 10.10 -16.96 33.33
CA LYS A 505 8.76 -17.50 33.05
C LYS A 505 8.77 -18.62 32.01
N VAL A 506 9.57 -18.47 30.94
CA VAL A 506 9.70 -19.51 29.91
C VAL A 506 10.33 -20.79 30.47
N ILE A 507 11.30 -20.69 31.39
CA ILE A 507 11.95 -21.84 32.04
C ILE A 507 11.02 -22.53 33.06
N GLU A 508 10.18 -21.75 33.75
CA GLU A 508 9.20 -22.28 34.72
C GLU A 508 8.07 -23.10 34.07
N TRP A 509 7.82 -22.91 32.77
CA TRP A 509 6.87 -23.67 31.96
C TRP A 509 7.51 -24.83 31.21
#